data_AF-A0A0B6X110-F1
#
_entry.id   AF-A0A0B6X110-F1
#
_cell.length_a   1.000
_cell.length_b   1.000
_cell.length_c   1.000
_cell.angle_alpha   90.00
_cell.angle_beta   90.00
_cell.angle_gamma   90.00
#
_symmetry.space_group_name_H-M   'P 1'
#
loop_
_entity.id
_entity.type
_entity.pdbx_description
1 polymer ?
#
loop_
_entity_poly.entity_id
_entity_poly.type
_entity_poly.pdbx_seq_one_letter_code
_entity_poly.pdbx_strand_id
1 'polypeptide(L)'
;MGRVTLSCLLVLGMTLAMVEAQPREEKSARTLFGRGINHQGSKWRRMTEDELRAVVPERAPVVKERIETELRTASGIIDGNGRYIFGVVIITAGYEAEGKYTHFFKTQVPLRVGDLELGAGEYVFGYQRLAADALRVIFYRATDGGMIGAVRAAVENRRGAIYSFLIEPPIAGRGKIKIGRFGFEYALLE
;
A
#
# COMPACT_ATOMS: atom_id res chain seq x y z
N MET A 1 -21.05 -68.74 -44.88
CA MET A 1 -21.33 -67.33 -45.23
C MET A 1 -22.77 -67.03 -44.83
N GLY A 2 -22.96 -66.52 -43.60
CA GLY A 2 -24.27 -66.20 -43.05
C GLY A 2 -24.55 -64.70 -43.11
N ARG A 3 -25.78 -64.33 -43.47
CA ARG A 3 -26.30 -62.97 -43.54
C ARG A 3 -27.64 -62.93 -42.79
N VAL A 4 -27.99 -61.73 -42.29
CA VAL A 4 -29.31 -61.24 -41.81
C VAL A 4 -29.68 -61.79 -40.41
N THR A 5 -30.16 -61.03 -39.40
CA THR A 5 -31.19 -59.96 -39.41
C THR A 5 -31.22 -59.16 -38.09
N LEU A 6 -31.69 -57.91 -38.19
CA LEU A 6 -32.22 -57.04 -37.12
C LEU A 6 -33.21 -57.77 -36.18
N SER A 7 -33.38 -57.32 -34.94
CA SER A 7 -34.63 -56.68 -34.50
C SER A 7 -34.56 -56.17 -33.05
N CYS A 8 -35.50 -55.26 -32.77
CA CYS A 8 -35.67 -54.42 -31.61
C CYS A 8 -36.70 -54.99 -30.62
N LEU A 9 -36.78 -54.36 -29.45
CA LEU A 9 -37.95 -54.16 -28.56
C LEU A 9 -38.25 -55.13 -27.37
N LEU A 10 -38.65 -54.44 -26.28
CA LEU A 10 -39.57 -54.81 -25.17
C LEU A 10 -39.04 -55.81 -24.10
N VAL A 11 -39.30 -55.70 -22.79
CA VAL A 11 -39.83 -54.66 -21.87
C VAL A 11 -39.87 -55.26 -20.43
N LEU A 12 -40.09 -54.40 -19.42
CA LEU A 12 -40.66 -54.67 -18.08
C LEU A 12 -39.79 -55.30 -16.96
N GLY A 13 -39.83 -54.63 -15.79
CA GLY A 13 -39.53 -55.26 -14.50
C GLY A 13 -39.16 -54.31 -13.36
N MET A 14 -40.17 -53.70 -12.71
CA MET A 14 -40.04 -53.01 -11.40
C MET A 14 -39.44 -53.95 -10.34
N THR A 15 -38.54 -53.47 -9.48
CA THR A 15 -38.62 -53.73 -8.03
C THR A 15 -37.90 -52.64 -7.23
N LEU A 16 -38.64 -52.09 -6.28
CA LEU A 16 -38.28 -51.10 -5.27
C LEU A 16 -37.43 -51.76 -4.17
N ALA A 17 -36.28 -51.21 -3.83
CA ALA A 17 -35.59 -51.52 -2.57
C ALA A 17 -34.97 -50.26 -1.98
N MET A 18 -35.50 -49.89 -0.82
CA MET A 18 -35.06 -48.81 0.05
C MET A 18 -33.62 -49.06 0.49
N VAL A 19 -32.76 -48.05 0.40
CA VAL A 19 -31.47 -48.01 1.11
C VAL A 19 -31.56 -46.93 2.17
N GLU A 20 -31.67 -47.41 3.40
CA GLU A 20 -31.72 -46.69 4.66
C GLU A 20 -30.34 -46.05 4.95
N ALA A 21 -30.34 -44.77 5.28
CA ALA A 21 -29.15 -44.00 5.59
C ALA A 21 -28.66 -44.30 7.02
N GLN A 22 -27.39 -44.70 7.16
CA GLN A 22 -26.73 -44.81 8.47
C GLN A 22 -25.83 -43.58 8.73
N PRO A 23 -25.93 -42.91 9.89
CA PRO A 23 -25.11 -41.76 10.23
C PRO A 23 -23.70 -42.22 10.65
N ARG A 24 -22.66 -41.60 10.06
CA ARG A 24 -21.26 -41.94 10.35
C ARG A 24 -20.70 -40.97 11.41
N GLU A 25 -20.21 -41.57 12.49
CA GLU A 25 -19.67 -40.94 13.69
C GLU A 25 -18.61 -39.86 13.45
N GLU A 26 -18.77 -38.83 14.26
CA GLU A 26 -17.87 -37.75 14.62
C GLU A 26 -16.57 -38.29 15.25
N LYS A 27 -15.42 -38.06 14.59
CA LYS A 27 -14.11 -38.24 15.21
C LYS A 27 -13.47 -36.89 15.48
N SER A 28 -13.64 -36.48 16.74
CA SER A 28 -12.92 -35.41 17.41
C SER A 28 -11.40 -35.62 17.27
N ALA A 29 -10.75 -34.76 16.50
CA ALA A 29 -9.31 -34.69 16.40
C ALA A 29 -8.80 -33.51 17.24
N ARG A 30 -8.11 -33.90 18.31
CA ARG A 30 -7.46 -33.09 19.33
C ARG A 30 -6.70 -31.88 18.78
N THR A 31 -6.97 -30.76 19.42
CA THR A 31 -6.17 -29.55 19.51
C THR A 31 -4.69 -29.87 19.72
N LEU A 32 -3.87 -29.66 18.69
CA LEU A 32 -2.46 -29.40 18.87
C LEU A 32 -2.30 -27.88 18.91
N PHE A 33 -1.96 -27.38 20.11
CA PHE A 33 -1.50 -26.02 20.33
C PHE A 33 -0.18 -25.79 19.58
N GLY A 34 -0.29 -25.53 18.27
CA GLY A 34 0.69 -24.71 17.58
C GLY A 34 0.54 -23.31 18.14
N ARG A 35 1.48 -22.92 19.01
CA ARG A 35 1.64 -21.55 19.51
C ARG A 35 1.85 -20.66 18.29
N GLY A 36 0.74 -20.14 17.76
CA GLY A 36 0.74 -19.17 16.68
C GLY A 36 1.56 -17.99 17.16
N ILE A 37 2.71 -17.79 16.53
CA ILE A 37 3.36 -16.49 16.60
C ILE A 37 2.45 -15.59 15.77
N ASN A 38 1.45 -15.01 16.42
CA ASN A 38 0.65 -13.92 15.89
C ASN A 38 1.61 -12.75 15.65
N HIS A 39 2.27 -12.71 14.49
CA HIS A 39 2.63 -11.42 13.91
C HIS A 39 1.34 -10.81 13.35
N GLN A 40 0.46 -10.38 14.26
CA GLN A 40 -0.69 -9.53 13.98
C GLN A 40 -0.18 -8.10 13.71
N GLY A 41 0.81 -7.95 12.82
CA GLY A 41 1.15 -6.66 12.27
C GLY A 41 -0.04 -6.25 11.41
N SER A 42 -0.65 -5.10 11.71
CA SER A 42 -1.74 -4.55 10.89
C SER A 42 -1.32 -4.63 9.43
N LYS A 43 -2.08 -5.37 8.61
CA LYS A 43 -1.72 -5.58 7.21
C LYS A 43 -1.95 -4.27 6.45
N TRP A 44 -0.91 -3.46 6.37
CA TRP A 44 -0.89 -2.26 5.55
C TRP A 44 -1.13 -2.63 4.08
N ARG A 45 -1.98 -1.84 3.43
CA ARG A 45 -2.28 -1.97 1.99
C ARG A 45 -2.27 -0.61 1.33
N ARG A 46 -2.24 -0.59 -0.01
CA ARG A 46 -2.45 0.64 -0.76
C ARG A 46 -3.86 1.17 -0.52
N MET A 47 -3.96 2.49 -0.46
CA MET A 47 -5.23 3.19 -0.47
C MET A 47 -5.85 3.13 -1.88
N THR A 48 -7.18 3.10 -1.94
CA THR A 48 -7.93 3.29 -3.18
C THR A 48 -7.99 4.78 -3.55
N GLU A 49 -8.45 5.08 -4.76
CA GLU A 49 -8.64 6.49 -5.17
C GLU A 49 -9.66 7.21 -4.29
N ASP A 50 -10.78 6.55 -3.92
CA ASP A 50 -11.80 7.14 -3.04
C ASP A 50 -11.25 7.40 -1.64
N GLU A 51 -10.44 6.49 -1.11
CA GLU A 51 -9.76 6.68 0.19
C GLU A 51 -8.78 7.84 0.14
N LEU A 52 -8.01 7.97 -0.95
CA LEU A 52 -7.12 9.12 -1.15
C LEU A 52 -7.92 10.42 -1.26
N ARG A 53 -9.00 10.44 -2.03
CA ARG A 53 -9.88 11.60 -2.19
C ARG A 53 -10.50 12.04 -0.86
N ALA A 54 -10.76 11.10 0.05
CA ALA A 54 -11.30 11.40 1.37
C ALA A 54 -10.29 12.06 2.33
N VAL A 55 -8.97 11.83 2.15
CA VAL A 55 -7.94 12.30 3.11
C VAL A 55 -6.98 13.35 2.56
N VAL A 56 -6.77 13.38 1.24
CA VAL A 56 -5.88 14.34 0.59
C VAL A 56 -6.60 15.68 0.49
N PRO A 57 -6.08 16.75 1.11
CA PRO A 57 -6.71 18.06 1.02
C PRO A 57 -6.58 18.62 -0.38
N GLU A 58 -7.59 19.35 -0.87
CA GLU A 58 -7.49 20.11 -2.13
C GLU A 58 -6.35 21.13 -2.09
N ARG A 59 -6.14 21.75 -0.92
CA ARG A 59 -5.01 22.64 -0.63
C ARG A 59 -4.31 22.25 0.66
N ALA A 60 -3.04 21.88 0.55
CA ALA A 60 -2.18 21.52 1.65
C ALA A 60 -1.77 22.76 2.47
N PRO A 61 -1.88 22.75 3.81
CA PRO A 61 -1.35 23.81 4.66
C PRO A 61 0.18 23.70 4.71
N VAL A 62 0.88 24.76 4.29
CA VAL A 62 2.34 24.82 4.28
C VAL A 62 2.80 26.18 4.80
N VAL A 63 3.34 26.18 6.01
CA VAL A 63 3.75 27.36 6.77
C VAL A 63 2.55 28.30 6.97
N LYS A 64 2.47 29.38 6.18
CA LYS A 64 1.34 30.33 6.19
C LYS A 64 0.45 30.19 4.96
N GLU A 65 0.82 29.30 4.03
CA GLU A 65 0.20 29.15 2.72
C GLU A 65 -0.77 27.97 2.65
N ARG A 66 -1.64 28.00 1.65
CA ARG A 66 -2.49 26.88 1.25
C ARG A 66 -2.25 26.56 -0.22
N ILE A 67 -1.46 25.53 -0.48
CA ILE A 67 -0.94 25.20 -1.81
C ILE A 67 -1.78 24.10 -2.45
N GLU A 68 -2.21 24.27 -3.69
CA GLU A 68 -2.97 23.26 -4.43
C GLU A 68 -2.23 21.92 -4.46
N THR A 69 -2.99 20.84 -4.26
CA THR A 69 -2.51 19.47 -4.41
C THR A 69 -2.91 18.89 -5.75
N GLU A 70 -2.09 17.99 -6.27
CA GLU A 70 -2.35 17.28 -7.51
C GLU A 70 -2.77 15.83 -7.22
N LEU A 71 -4.06 15.60 -6.94
CA LEU A 71 -4.60 14.31 -6.48
C LEU A 71 -4.21 13.12 -7.37
N ARG A 72 -4.06 13.31 -8.70
CA ARG A 72 -3.61 12.24 -9.62
C ARG A 72 -2.21 11.70 -9.32
N THR A 73 -1.41 12.42 -8.54
CA THR A 73 -0.07 12.00 -8.08
C THR A 73 -0.09 11.40 -6.67
N ALA A 74 -1.24 11.45 -6.00
CA ALA A 74 -1.34 11.00 -4.62
C ALA A 74 -1.06 9.50 -4.51
N SER A 75 -0.35 9.15 -3.45
CA SER A 75 -0.09 7.77 -3.08
C SER A 75 -0.20 7.64 -1.56
N GLY A 76 -0.78 6.54 -1.11
CA GLY A 76 -0.95 6.31 0.31
C GLY A 76 -1.17 4.84 0.63
N ILE A 77 -0.97 4.54 1.90
CA ILE A 77 -1.19 3.23 2.50
C ILE A 77 -2.02 3.38 3.77
N ILE A 78 -2.82 2.37 4.05
CA ILE A 78 -3.74 2.33 5.18
C ILE A 78 -3.66 0.96 5.86
N ASP A 79 -3.75 0.94 7.18
CA ASP A 79 -3.74 -0.26 7.99
C ASP A 79 -5.16 -0.76 8.32
N GLY A 80 -5.27 -1.91 9.00
CA GLY A 80 -6.57 -2.47 9.39
C GLY A 80 -7.34 -1.64 10.42
N ASN A 81 -6.69 -0.68 11.07
CA ASN A 81 -7.27 0.23 12.06
C ASN A 81 -7.66 1.59 11.47
N GLY A 82 -7.50 1.77 10.15
CA GLY A 82 -7.78 3.03 9.46
C GLY A 82 -6.68 4.09 9.62
N ARG A 83 -5.52 3.75 10.22
CA ARG A 83 -4.37 4.65 10.26
C ARG A 83 -3.71 4.67 8.89
N TYR A 84 -3.34 5.86 8.43
CA TYR A 84 -2.81 6.03 7.08
C TYR A 84 -1.54 6.87 7.01
N ILE A 85 -0.84 6.70 5.89
CA ILE A 85 0.29 7.49 5.45
C ILE A 85 0.03 7.85 4.00
N PHE A 86 0.14 9.12 3.63
CA PHE A 86 0.02 9.53 2.23
C PHE A 86 0.99 10.64 1.89
N GLY A 87 1.23 10.81 0.58
CA GLY A 87 1.81 12.02 0.05
C GLY A 87 1.24 12.36 -1.33
N VAL A 88 1.40 13.61 -1.72
CA VAL A 88 0.84 14.18 -2.95
C VAL A 88 1.74 15.31 -3.43
N VAL A 89 1.87 15.50 -4.74
CA VAL A 89 2.55 16.67 -5.31
C VAL A 89 1.77 17.94 -5.01
N ILE A 90 2.48 19.03 -4.72
CA ILE A 90 1.92 20.37 -4.55
C ILE A 90 2.41 21.32 -5.63
N ILE A 91 1.56 22.26 -6.04
CA ILE A 91 1.84 23.21 -7.14
C ILE A 91 2.31 24.54 -6.55
N THR A 92 3.63 24.75 -6.43
CA THR A 92 4.18 25.92 -5.72
C THR A 92 4.33 27.19 -6.56
N ALA A 93 3.84 27.21 -7.81
CA ALA A 93 3.92 28.40 -8.64
C ALA A 93 3.12 29.55 -7.98
N GLY A 94 3.77 30.68 -7.71
CA GLY A 94 3.14 31.82 -7.03
C GLY A 94 3.14 31.77 -5.50
N TYR A 95 3.82 30.80 -4.89
CA TYR A 95 3.97 30.69 -3.43
C TYR A 95 5.39 31.00 -2.97
N GLU A 96 5.54 31.43 -1.72
CA GLU A 96 6.83 31.61 -1.00
C GLU A 96 7.52 30.27 -0.67
N ALA A 97 7.42 29.31 -1.59
CA ALA A 97 8.07 28.02 -1.53
C ALA A 97 9.04 27.80 -2.70
N GLU A 98 8.96 28.57 -3.80
CA GLU A 98 9.91 28.63 -4.93
C GLU A 98 10.63 27.30 -5.27
N GLY A 99 9.87 26.19 -5.38
CA GLY A 99 10.42 24.86 -5.69
C GLY A 99 11.18 24.15 -4.56
N LYS A 100 11.34 24.77 -3.38
CA LYS A 100 11.84 24.15 -2.14
C LYS A 100 10.98 22.95 -1.72
N TYR A 101 9.66 23.07 -1.90
CA TYR A 101 8.70 22.01 -1.60
C TYR A 101 8.11 21.47 -2.90
N THR A 102 7.98 20.15 -2.96
CA THR A 102 7.43 19.47 -4.13
C THR A 102 6.28 18.54 -3.74
N HIS A 103 6.30 18.03 -2.51
CA HIS A 103 5.31 17.10 -2.00
C HIS A 103 4.85 17.53 -0.62
N PHE A 104 3.55 17.37 -0.38
CA PHE A 104 2.98 17.30 0.95
C PHE A 104 2.91 15.83 1.38
N PHE A 105 3.23 15.56 2.64
CA PHE A 105 3.31 14.21 3.20
C PHE A 105 2.71 14.20 4.60
N LYS A 106 1.83 13.25 4.87
CA LYS A 106 1.19 13.07 6.18
C LYS A 106 1.35 11.63 6.64
N THR A 107 1.71 11.47 7.89
CA THR A 107 1.75 10.15 8.54
C THR A 107 1.00 10.21 9.86
N GLN A 108 0.16 9.21 10.13
CA GLN A 108 -0.52 9.05 11.41
C GLN A 108 0.22 8.13 12.39
N VAL A 109 1.36 7.58 11.97
CA VAL A 109 2.21 6.72 12.78
C VAL A 109 3.66 7.21 12.71
N PRO A 110 4.49 7.01 13.74
CA PRO A 110 5.90 7.37 13.67
C PRO A 110 6.65 6.51 12.65
N LEU A 111 7.51 7.14 11.86
CA LEU A 111 8.30 6.53 10.79
C LEU A 111 9.77 6.82 10.99
N ARG A 112 10.62 5.88 10.59
CA ARG A 112 12.03 6.14 10.31
C ARG A 112 12.26 6.18 8.81
N VAL A 113 12.92 7.21 8.33
CA VAL A 113 13.25 7.45 6.92
C VAL A 113 14.76 7.70 6.81
N GLY A 114 15.52 6.69 6.39
CA GLY A 114 16.98 6.72 6.58
C GLY A 114 17.30 6.86 8.07
N ASP A 115 18.07 7.89 8.43
CA ASP A 115 18.40 8.23 9.82
C ASP A 115 17.44 9.24 10.45
N LEU A 116 16.38 9.63 9.73
CA LEU A 116 15.39 10.60 10.21
C LEU A 116 14.26 9.88 10.94
N GLU A 117 13.88 10.37 12.12
CA GLU A 117 12.64 9.97 12.78
C GLU A 117 11.57 11.04 12.55
N LEU A 118 10.47 10.63 11.92
CA LEU A 118 9.29 11.44 11.69
C LEU A 118 8.21 10.96 12.66
N GLY A 119 7.75 11.84 13.54
CA GLY A 119 6.55 11.59 14.34
C GLY A 119 5.29 11.50 13.47
N ALA A 120 4.15 11.21 14.10
CA ALA A 120 2.86 11.45 13.47
C ALA A 120 2.69 12.95 13.22
N GLY A 121 2.33 13.34 12.00
CA GLY A 121 2.27 14.75 11.63
C GLY A 121 2.21 15.01 10.13
N GLU A 122 2.38 16.29 9.81
CA GLU A 122 2.35 16.84 8.45
C GLU A 122 3.72 17.43 8.11
N TYR A 123 4.17 17.08 6.92
CA TYR A 123 5.50 17.35 6.42
C TYR A 123 5.43 17.83 4.98
N VAL A 124 6.47 18.53 4.56
CA VAL A 124 6.74 18.80 3.16
C VAL A 124 8.14 18.37 2.85
N PHE A 125 8.37 17.93 1.62
CA PHE A 125 9.72 17.66 1.15
C PHE A 125 9.96 18.15 -0.27
N GLY A 126 11.20 18.47 -0.53
CA GLY A 126 11.76 18.73 -1.85
C GLY A 126 12.91 17.77 -2.13
N TYR A 127 13.45 17.83 -3.34
CA TYR A 127 14.65 17.09 -3.67
C TYR A 127 15.58 17.85 -4.59
N GLN A 128 16.87 17.60 -4.43
CA GLN A 128 17.93 18.09 -5.30
C GLN A 128 18.64 16.91 -5.96
N ARG A 129 18.99 17.06 -7.23
CA ARG A 129 19.80 16.06 -7.92
C ARG A 129 21.25 16.16 -7.42
N LEU A 130 21.77 15.07 -6.85
CA LEU A 130 23.18 14.97 -6.46
C LEU A 130 24.04 14.41 -7.60
N ALA A 131 23.49 13.43 -8.33
CA ALA A 131 24.13 12.77 -9.45
C ALA A 131 23.08 12.23 -10.43
N ALA A 132 23.52 11.56 -11.49
CA ALA A 132 22.60 10.89 -12.43
C ALA A 132 21.70 9.86 -11.71
N ASP A 133 22.26 9.18 -10.71
CA ASP A 133 21.65 8.05 -10.00
C ASP A 133 21.22 8.37 -8.55
N ALA A 134 21.31 9.64 -8.13
CA ALA A 134 21.04 10.02 -6.75
C ALA A 134 20.28 11.35 -6.60
N LEU A 135 19.27 11.34 -5.73
CA LEU A 135 18.62 12.53 -5.19
C LEU A 135 18.94 12.70 -3.71
N ARG A 136 19.03 13.96 -3.27
CA ARG A 136 18.92 14.35 -1.87
C ARG A 136 17.50 14.81 -1.61
N VAL A 137 16.75 14.05 -0.83
CA VAL A 137 15.38 14.40 -0.42
C VAL A 137 15.45 15.08 0.93
N ILE A 138 14.86 16.26 1.08
CA ILE A 138 14.96 17.09 2.29
C ILE A 138 13.57 17.26 2.89
N PHE A 139 13.41 16.85 4.15
CA PHE A 139 12.15 16.93 4.89
C PHE A 139 12.09 18.17 5.77
N TYR A 140 10.91 18.78 5.83
CA TYR A 140 10.58 19.92 6.67
C TYR A 140 9.22 19.67 7.33
N ARG A 141 9.01 20.26 8.51
CA ARG A 141 7.66 20.34 9.09
C ARG A 141 6.78 21.23 8.22
N ALA A 142 5.56 20.77 7.93
CA ALA A 142 4.63 21.57 7.15
C ALA A 142 4.19 22.84 7.90
N THR A 143 4.15 22.82 9.24
CA THR A 143 3.61 23.93 10.06
C THR A 143 4.48 25.17 10.08
N ASP A 144 5.81 25.03 10.09
CA ASP A 144 6.74 26.16 10.25
C ASP A 144 7.91 26.13 9.25
N GLY A 145 8.00 25.10 8.41
CA GLY A 145 9.09 24.97 7.44
C GLY A 145 10.44 24.62 8.08
N GLY A 146 10.46 24.24 9.36
CA GLY A 146 11.65 23.82 10.07
C GLY A 146 12.25 22.57 9.44
N MET A 147 13.53 22.63 9.08
CA MET A 147 14.26 21.52 8.47
C MET A 147 14.41 20.38 9.48
N ILE A 148 14.03 19.17 9.07
CA ILE A 148 14.16 17.95 9.88
C ILE A 148 15.47 17.24 9.53
N GLY A 149 15.74 17.12 8.23
CA GLY A 149 16.95 16.49 7.74
C GLY A 149 16.79 16.04 6.29
N ALA A 150 17.72 15.21 5.83
CA ALA A 150 17.73 14.73 4.46
C ALA A 150 18.06 13.25 4.37
N VAL A 151 17.50 12.59 3.36
CA VAL A 151 17.77 11.19 3.01
C VAL A 151 18.24 11.11 1.56
N ARG A 152 19.13 10.16 1.26
CA ARG A 152 19.56 9.87 -0.10
C ARG A 152 18.57 8.89 -0.74
N ALA A 153 18.03 9.26 -1.90
CA ALA A 153 17.28 8.35 -2.75
C ALA A 153 18.16 7.90 -3.93
N ALA A 154 18.20 6.60 -4.21
CA ALA A 154 18.99 6.03 -5.29
C ALA A 154 18.10 5.52 -6.42
N VAL A 155 18.62 5.47 -7.65
CA VAL A 155 17.90 4.85 -8.78
C VAL A 155 17.63 3.38 -8.50
N GLU A 156 16.38 2.97 -8.64
CA GLU A 156 16.00 1.55 -8.67
C GLU A 156 16.03 1.04 -10.11
N ASN A 157 16.96 0.13 -10.42
CA ASN A 157 17.14 -0.48 -11.75
C ASN A 157 16.07 -1.54 -12.10
N ARG A 158 14.84 -1.41 -11.57
CA ARG A 158 13.76 -2.36 -11.88
C ARG A 158 13.01 -1.94 -13.14
N ARG A 159 12.76 -2.91 -14.02
CA ARG A 159 11.79 -2.74 -15.13
C ARG A 159 10.39 -2.66 -14.53
N GLY A 160 9.67 -1.59 -14.79
CA GLY A 160 8.32 -1.37 -14.26
C GLY A 160 7.79 0.02 -14.56
N ALA A 161 6.53 0.25 -14.18
CA ALA A 161 5.91 1.56 -14.30
C ALA A 161 6.64 2.60 -13.44
N ILE A 162 6.80 3.80 -13.99
CA ILE A 162 7.37 4.95 -13.30
C ILE A 162 6.21 5.78 -12.78
N TYR A 163 6.20 6.03 -11.47
CA TYR A 163 5.19 6.85 -10.81
C TYR A 163 5.81 8.16 -10.37
N SER A 164 5.08 9.27 -10.50
CA SER A 164 5.55 10.57 -9.97
C SER A 164 5.84 10.46 -8.47
N PHE A 165 4.96 9.77 -7.74
CA PHE A 165 5.13 9.46 -6.32
C PHE A 165 4.48 8.11 -6.00
N LEU A 166 5.13 7.27 -5.20
CA LEU A 166 4.59 5.98 -4.76
C LEU A 166 5.06 5.64 -3.34
N ILE A 167 4.12 5.27 -2.48
CA ILE A 167 4.39 4.64 -1.18
C ILE A 167 4.03 3.15 -1.28
N GLU A 168 5.02 2.29 -1.12
CA GLU A 168 4.79 0.84 -1.09
C GLU A 168 4.37 0.41 0.32
N PRO A 169 3.34 -0.45 0.47
CA PRO A 169 3.00 -1.03 1.76
C PRO A 169 4.21 -1.76 2.37
N PRO A 170 4.45 -1.60 3.68
CA PRO A 170 5.59 -2.22 4.34
C PRO A 170 5.41 -3.73 4.45
N ILE A 171 6.51 -4.46 4.29
CA ILE A 171 6.63 -5.90 4.55
C ILE A 171 7.56 -6.06 5.74
N ALA A 172 7.08 -6.73 6.80
CA ALA A 172 7.81 -6.84 8.07
C ALA A 172 8.30 -5.48 8.61
N GLY A 173 7.39 -4.48 8.60
CA GLY A 173 7.64 -3.14 9.13
C GLY A 173 8.47 -2.20 8.26
N ARG A 174 8.95 -2.64 7.09
CA ARG A 174 9.76 -1.82 6.16
C ARG A 174 9.11 -1.68 4.80
N GLY A 175 9.10 -0.47 4.27
CA GLY A 175 8.59 -0.16 2.93
C GLY A 175 9.51 0.78 2.17
N LYS A 176 9.05 1.24 1.01
CA LYS A 176 9.77 2.18 0.17
C LYS A 176 8.89 3.35 -0.25
N ILE A 177 9.49 4.52 -0.33
CA ILE A 177 8.92 5.70 -0.96
C ILE A 177 9.70 5.95 -2.25
N LYS A 178 8.98 6.21 -3.34
CA LYS A 178 9.56 6.43 -4.67
C LYS A 178 9.13 7.75 -5.26
N ILE A 179 10.07 8.38 -5.95
CA ILE A 179 9.91 9.60 -6.74
C ILE A 179 10.47 9.29 -8.13
N GLY A 180 9.60 9.05 -9.11
CA GLY A 180 10.01 8.55 -10.41
C GLY A 180 10.75 7.20 -10.32
N ARG A 181 12.03 7.21 -10.70
CA ARG A 181 12.92 6.04 -10.61
C ARG A 181 13.75 5.97 -9.32
N PHE A 182 13.65 6.99 -8.47
CA PHE A 182 14.45 7.06 -7.24
C PHE A 182 13.64 6.51 -6.08
N GLY A 183 14.27 5.70 -5.24
CA GLY A 183 13.65 5.13 -4.05
C GLY A 183 14.51 5.33 -2.81
N PHE A 184 13.85 5.44 -1.67
CA PHE A 184 14.46 5.35 -0.34
C PHE A 184 13.55 4.54 0.59
N GLU A 185 14.15 3.91 1.59
CA GLU A 185 13.42 3.05 2.52
C GLU A 185 12.80 3.85 3.68
N TYR A 186 11.69 3.33 4.19
CA TYR A 186 11.15 3.76 5.47
C TYR A 186 10.80 2.54 6.33
N ALA A 187 10.74 2.73 7.64
CA ALA A 187 10.30 1.74 8.61
C ALA A 187 9.22 2.32 9.52
N LEU A 188 8.23 1.51 9.88
CA LEU A 188 7.30 1.83 10.95
C LEU A 188 8.02 1.70 12.30
N LEU A 189 7.75 2.62 13.23
CA LEU A 189 8.32 2.60 14.59
C LEU A 189 7.27 2.18 15.65
N GLU A 190 6.39 1.25 15.27
CA GLU A 190 5.31 0.72 16.11
C GLU A 190 5.81 -0.30 17.16
#